data_AF-M0LGN1-F1
#
_entry.id   AF-M0LGN1-F1
#
_cell.length_a   1.000
_cell.length_b   1.000
_cell.length_c   1.000
_cell.angle_alpha   90.00
_cell.angle_beta   90.00
_cell.angle_gamma   90.00
#
_symmetry.space_group_name_H-M   'P 1'
#
loop_
_entity.id
_entity.type
_entity.pdbx_description
1 polymer ?
#
loop_
_entity_poly.entity_id
_entity_poly.type
_entity_poly.pdbx_seq_one_letter_code
_entity_poly.pdbx_strand_id
1 'polypeptide(L)'
;MSVAAERIERLHDLARAAATEGEQERARYYVRLARRVAERNRLSLPRTFRRFTCDACDAYLRPGRNARVRLQDGHVVITCDCGEQARYPYED
;
A
#
# COMPACT_ATOMS: atom_id res chain seq x y z
N MET A 1 7.64 4.83 -19.40
CA MET A 1 7.80 4.58 -17.95
C MET A 1 9.28 4.66 -17.61
N SER A 2 9.65 5.11 -16.42
CA SER A 2 11.07 5.04 -15.99
C SER A 2 11.34 3.68 -15.33
N VAL A 3 12.59 3.22 -15.35
CA VAL A 3 13.00 1.99 -14.64
C VAL A 3 12.64 2.04 -13.15
N ALA A 4 12.66 3.23 -12.54
CA ALA A 4 12.23 3.42 -11.16
C ALA A 4 10.72 3.19 -10.97
N ALA A 5 9.88 3.66 -11.90
CA ALA A 5 8.43 3.42 -11.87
C ALA A 5 8.11 1.93 -12.03
N GLU A 6 8.73 1.26 -13.00
CA GLU A 6 8.58 -0.19 -13.20
C GLU A 6 9.02 -0.99 -11.97
N ARG A 7 10.10 -0.56 -11.32
CA ARG A 7 10.57 -1.17 -10.07
C ARG A 7 9.56 -1.02 -8.94
N ILE A 8 8.89 0.14 -8.81
CA ILE A 8 7.85 0.36 -7.81
C ILE A 8 6.68 -0.59 -8.04
N GLU A 9 6.22 -0.73 -9.29
CA GLU A 9 5.15 -1.67 -9.65
C GLU A 9 5.55 -3.12 -9.32
N ARG A 10 6.77 -3.53 -9.67
CA ARG A 10 7.24 -4.87 -9.35
C ARG A 10 7.35 -5.13 -7.85
N LEU A 11 7.80 -4.15 -7.07
CA LEU A 11 7.84 -4.25 -5.61
C LEU A 11 6.44 -4.32 -5.00
N HIS A 12 5.46 -3.62 -5.58
CA HIS A 12 4.07 -3.71 -5.18
C HIS A 12 3.51 -5.13 -5.35
N ASP A 13 3.78 -5.75 -6.51
CA ASP A 13 3.31 -7.11 -6.80
C ASP A 13 3.98 -8.14 -5.89
N LEU A 14 5.28 -7.99 -5.62
CA LEU A 14 6.00 -8.81 -4.65
C LEU A 14 5.45 -8.65 -3.23
N ALA A 15 5.11 -7.43 -2.82
CA ALA A 15 4.48 -7.17 -1.52
C ALA A 15 3.12 -7.88 -1.41
N ARG A 16 2.31 -7.83 -2.47
CA ARG A 16 1.03 -8.54 -2.55
C ARG A 16 1.20 -10.05 -2.43
N ALA A 17 2.16 -10.62 -3.16
CA ALA A 17 2.45 -12.05 -3.15
C ALA A 17 2.86 -12.52 -1.74
N ALA A 18 3.86 -11.86 -1.14
CA ALA A 18 4.34 -12.22 0.20
C ALA A 18 3.22 -12.09 1.26
N ALA A 19 2.39 -11.04 1.19
CA ALA A 19 1.26 -10.88 2.11
C ALA A 19 0.15 -11.94 1.90
N THR A 20 0.06 -12.51 0.70
CA THR A 20 -0.86 -13.61 0.39
C THR A 20 -0.33 -14.92 0.98
N GLU A 21 0.98 -15.14 0.89
CA GLU A 21 1.70 -16.30 1.43
C GLU A 21 1.90 -16.26 2.95
N GLY A 22 1.57 -15.14 3.61
CA GLY A 22 1.70 -14.96 5.06
C GLY A 22 3.06 -14.44 5.51
N GLU A 23 3.95 -14.10 4.58
CA GLU A 23 5.28 -13.52 4.82
C GLU A 23 5.19 -12.02 5.15
N GLN A 24 4.57 -11.66 6.27
CA GLN A 24 4.19 -10.27 6.57
C GLN A 24 5.39 -9.31 6.67
N GLU A 25 6.51 -9.74 7.27
CA GLU A 25 7.71 -8.91 7.37
C GLU A 25 8.33 -8.64 5.99
N ARG A 26 8.31 -9.64 5.11
CA ARG A 26 8.79 -9.50 3.74
C ARG A 26 7.89 -8.58 2.92
N ALA A 27 6.58 -8.67 3.10
CA ALA A 27 5.64 -7.73 2.49
C ALA A 27 5.93 -6.29 2.93
N ARG A 28 6.11 -6.06 4.23
CA ARG A 28 6.50 -4.74 4.79
C ARG A 28 7.80 -4.23 4.21
N TYR A 29 8.80 -5.11 4.08
CA TYR A 29 10.07 -4.77 3.47
C TYR A 29 9.90 -4.26 2.03
N TYR A 30 9.10 -4.95 1.20
CA TYR A 30 8.85 -4.52 -0.17
C TYR A 30 8.11 -3.18 -0.27
N VAL A 31 7.12 -2.95 0.60
CA VAL A 31 6.42 -1.67 0.69
C VAL A 31 7.39 -0.54 1.02
N ARG A 32 8.20 -0.72 2.08
CA ARG A 32 9.20 0.28 2.51
C ARG A 32 10.22 0.56 1.41
N LEU A 33 10.67 -0.48 0.71
CA LEU A 33 11.62 -0.33 -0.38
C LEU A 33 11.02 0.47 -1.54
N ALA A 34 9.76 0.19 -1.92
CA ALA A 34 9.07 0.93 -2.97
C ALA A 34 8.89 2.42 -2.62
N ARG A 35 8.50 2.73 -1.37
CA ARG A 35 8.42 4.11 -0.87
C ARG A 35 9.76 4.85 -1.00
N ARG A 36 10.86 4.20 -0.60
CA ARG A 36 12.21 4.78 -0.69
C ARG A 36 12.66 4.99 -2.14
N VAL A 37 12.30 4.09 -3.05
CA VAL A 37 12.58 4.27 -4.49
C VAL A 37 11.79 5.46 -5.03
N ALA A 38 10.50 5.58 -4.68
CA ALA A 38 9.67 6.72 -5.08
C ALA A 38 10.24 8.05 -4.57
N GLU A 39 10.55 8.15 -3.28
CA GLU A 39 11.13 9.34 -2.65
C GLU A 39 12.44 9.77 -3.34
N ARG A 40 13.38 8.83 -3.51
CA ARG A 40 14.69 9.12 -4.13
C ARG A 40 14.57 9.63 -5.56
N ASN A 41 13.55 9.19 -6.29
CA ASN A 41 13.33 9.56 -7.69
C ASN A 41 12.26 10.65 -7.86
N ARG A 42 11.73 11.22 -6.76
CA ARG A 42 10.63 12.20 -6.75
C ARG A 42 9.40 11.73 -7.54
N LEU A 43 9.08 10.44 -7.44
CA LEU A 43 7.92 9.84 -8.09
C LEU A 43 6.75 9.74 -7.13
N SER A 44 5.54 9.95 -7.64
CA SER A 44 4.31 9.61 -6.91
C SER A 44 4.10 8.09 -6.93
N LEU A 45 3.62 7.54 -5.81
CA LEU A 45 3.21 6.13 -5.76
C LEU A 45 1.90 5.93 -6.52
N PRO A 46 1.72 4.80 -7.24
CA PRO A 46 0.45 4.47 -7.89
C PRO A 46 -0.73 4.49 -6.91
N ARG A 47 -1.93 4.86 -7.38
CA ARG A 47 -3.15 4.92 -6.55
C ARG A 47 -3.42 3.61 -5.82
N THR A 48 -3.24 2.48 -6.52
CA THR A 48 -3.38 1.14 -5.95
C THR A 48 -2.35 0.90 -4.83
N PHE A 49 -1.09 1.26 -5.04
CA PHE A 49 -0.06 1.12 -4.01
C PHE A 49 -0.45 1.86 -2.74
N ARG A 50 -0.84 3.14 -2.87
CA ARG A 50 -1.24 3.96 -1.73
C ARG A 50 -2.43 3.38 -0.97
N ARG A 51 -3.45 2.87 -1.67
CA ARG A 51 -4.67 2.32 -1.04
C ARG A 51 -4.48 0.96 -0.39
N PHE A 52 -3.53 0.16 -0.86
CA PHE A 52 -3.28 -1.19 -0.37
C PHE A 52 -2.05 -1.30 0.53
N THR A 53 -1.50 -0.17 1.00
CA THR A 53 -0.37 -0.18 1.93
C THR A 53 -0.64 0.77 3.10
N CYS A 54 -0.19 0.40 4.29
CA CYS A 54 -0.28 1.27 5.45
C CYS A 54 0.88 2.28 5.43
N ASP A 55 0.58 3.56 5.69
CA ASP A 55 1.59 4.61 5.82
C ASP A 55 2.33 4.59 7.16
N ALA A 56 1.75 3.97 8.20
CA ALA A 56 2.35 3.91 9.54
C ALA A 56 3.24 2.68 9.76
N CYS A 57 2.81 1.49 9.34
CA CYS A 57 3.50 0.22 9.65
C CYS A 57 4.03 -0.54 8.43
N ASP A 58 3.95 0.05 7.24
CA ASP A 58 4.31 -0.55 5.95
C ASP A 58 3.57 -1.85 5.58
N ALA A 59 2.54 -2.25 6.34
CA ALA A 59 1.81 -3.49 6.04
C ALA A 59 1.13 -3.41 4.67
N TYR A 60 1.20 -4.50 3.90
CA TYR A 60 0.32 -4.68 2.75
C TYR A 60 -1.09 -5.01 3.25
N LEU A 61 -2.05 -4.19 2.88
CA LEU A 61 -3.42 -4.26 3.36
C LEU A 61 -4.21 -5.30 2.55
N ARG A 62 -4.83 -6.22 3.28
CA ARG A 62 -5.72 -7.25 2.78
C ARG A 62 -7.08 -7.08 3.46
N PRO A 63 -8.07 -6.49 2.77
CA PRO A 63 -9.43 -6.40 3.27
C PRO A 63 -9.95 -7.76 3.74
N GLY A 64 -10.52 -7.80 4.95
CA GLY A 64 -11.01 -9.05 5.56
C GLY A 64 -9.91 -9.94 6.18
N ARG A 65 -8.66 -9.47 6.23
CA ARG A 65 -7.56 -10.12 6.96
C ARG A 65 -6.91 -9.19 7.97
N ASN A 66 -6.32 -8.09 7.52
CA ASN A 66 -5.61 -7.12 8.37
C ASN A 66 -6.00 -5.65 8.10
N ALA A 67 -7.06 -5.47 7.30
CA ALA A 67 -7.60 -4.19 6.96
C ALA A 67 -9.13 -4.25 6.98
N ARG A 68 -9.75 -3.23 7.57
CA ARG A 68 -11.19 -3.01 7.57
C ARG A 68 -11.52 -1.88 6.60
N VAL A 69 -12.46 -2.12 5.70
CA VAL A 69 -12.94 -1.12 4.74
C VAL A 69 -14.35 -0.69 5.14
N ARG A 70 -14.59 0.62 5.19
CA ARG A 70 -15.91 1.21 5.42
C ARG A 70 -16.20 2.23 4.34
N LEU A 71 -17.42 2.19 3.81
CA LEU A 71 -17.96 3.19 2.91
C LEU A 71 -18.64 4.28 3.75
N GLN A 72 -18.45 5.53 3.36
CA GLN A 72 -19.05 6.71 3.97
C GLN A 72 -19.47 7.66 2.85
N ASP A 73 -20.30 8.65 3.16
CA ASP A 73 -20.70 9.64 2.17
C ASP A 73 -19.45 10.39 1.63
N GLY A 74 -19.24 10.30 0.32
CA GLY A 74 -18.14 10.94 -0.40
C GLY A 74 -16.77 10.26 -0.34
N HIS A 75 -16.56 9.23 0.50
CA HIS A 75 -15.23 8.61 0.64
C HIS A 75 -15.23 7.17 1.19
N VAL A 76 -14.13 6.47 0.97
CA VAL A 76 -13.81 5.19 1.59
C VAL A 76 -12.79 5.37 2.72
N VAL A 77 -13.02 4.72 3.85
CA VAL A 77 -12.09 4.64 4.98
C VAL A 77 -11.48 3.24 5.03
N ILE A 78 -10.15 3.17 5.07
CA ILE A 78 -9.40 1.93 5.24
C ILE A 78 -8.65 2.01 6.57
N THR A 79 -8.95 1.08 7.48
CA THR A 79 -8.28 0.98 8.78
C THR A 79 -7.38 -0.24 8.80
N CYS A 80 -6.09 -0.04 9.11
CA CYS A 80 -5.13 -1.12 9.33
C CYS A 80 -5.23 -1.66 10.76
N ASP A 81 -4.83 -2.91 10.98
CA ASP A 81 -4.72 -3.50 12.33
C ASP A 81 -3.78 -2.73 13.28
N CYS A 82 -2.83 -1.95 12.75
CA CYS A 82 -2.00 -1.07 13.57
C CYS A 82 -2.75 0.16 14.11
N GLY A 83 -4.01 0.37 13.69
CA GLY A 83 -4.85 1.50 14.10
C GLY A 83 -4.88 2.68 13.11
N GLU A 84 -3.96 2.71 12.14
CA GLU A 84 -3.89 3.79 11.15
C GLU A 84 -5.12 3.82 10.25
N GLN A 85 -5.59 5.03 9.90
CA GLN A 85 -6.81 5.24 9.13
C GLN A 85 -6.55 6.14 7.91
N ALA A 86 -6.56 5.54 6.73
CA ALA A 86 -6.51 6.27 5.48
C ALA A 86 -7.92 6.55 4.94
N ARG A 87 -8.13 7.74 4.39
CA ARG A 87 -9.40 8.17 3.77
C ARG A 87 -9.14 8.51 2.32
N TYR A 88 -9.97 8.00 1.42
CA TYR A 88 -9.86 8.28 0.00
C TYR A 88 -11.22 8.70 -0.56
N PRO A 89 -11.34 9.87 -1.19
CA PRO A 89 -12.55 10.25 -1.90
C PRO A 89 -12.84 9.28 -3.05
N TYR A 90 -14.12 9.19 -3.44
CA TYR A 90 -14.52 8.39 -4.59
C TYR A 90 -14.00 8.97 -5.90
N GLU A 91 -14.04 10.30 -6.00
CA GLU A 91 -13.49 11.10 -7.09
C GLU A 91 -12.08 11.56 -6.72
N ASP A 92 -11.21 11.73 -7.73
CA ASP A 92 -9.79 12.09 -7.55
C ASP A 92 -9.58 13.61 -7.46
#